data_AF-A0A959FI88-F1
#
_entry.id   AF-A0A959FI88-F1
#
_cell.length_a   1.000
_cell.length_b   1.000
_cell.length_c   1.000
_cell.angle_alpha   90.00
_cell.angle_beta   90.00
_cell.angle_gamma   90.00
#
_symmetry.space_group_name_H-M   'P 1'
#
loop_
_entity.id
_entity.type
_entity.pdbx_description
1 polymer ?
#
loop_
_entity_poly.entity_id
_entity_poly.type
_entity_poly.pdbx_seq_one_letter_code
_entity_poly.pdbx_strand_id
1 'polypeptide(L)'
;EVNGGFFWPWRLLRQYPAFGVLTFFFFIALLRAYPVEDFTYLVSRLRIKVPFLLLPIAFLYLPRFTAEDIRRLLYFLLAILTLTSLGILINYLLDFEAINELLRQGHHIPTPRNHIRYSLFTAWAVIGGIYLWYHRFYVWRPGERWLIGGMTIFLFLFLHLLSVKSGLLVLYLCLGLGLLQYAWRRRAYMVALIGIGGLVLLPMLAYRMVPSFQSKIDYFIHDLTQWQKGEGAHYSDSGRLASLDAGWTIAREHWLWGVGTANMRPQVRAFYTEHYPDYPDPFMPQNQFLFAWASAGLLGLFGSLFAFFFPLLYRRNYRHALFLNFYLAIFVIIMIEHALENAVGVAHYLFFLLVFLSHLNTRGGRIACQPTKPTA
;
A
#
# COMPACT_ATOMS: atom_id res chain seq x y z
N GLU A 1 12.31 24.89 35.84
CA GLU A 1 12.73 25.29 34.47
C GLU A 1 12.90 24.04 33.62
N VAL A 2 12.08 23.90 32.58
CA VAL A 2 12.14 22.78 31.64
C VAL A 2 13.19 23.12 30.59
N ASN A 3 14.43 22.71 30.80
CA ASN A 3 15.47 22.74 29.76
C ASN A 3 15.19 21.67 28.71
N GLY A 4 14.14 21.89 27.90
CA GLY A 4 13.84 21.12 26.71
C GLY A 4 14.72 21.60 25.57
N GLY A 5 15.95 21.09 25.49
CA GLY A 5 16.82 21.38 24.36
C GLY A 5 16.15 20.88 23.09
N PHE A 6 15.72 21.81 22.22
CA PHE A 6 15.26 21.49 20.88
C PHE A 6 16.43 20.86 20.12
N PHE A 7 16.51 19.53 20.12
CA PHE A 7 17.47 18.83 19.27
C PHE A 7 17.15 19.20 17.83
N TRP A 8 18.16 19.72 17.14
CA TRP A 8 18.04 20.06 15.73
C TRP A 8 17.59 18.81 14.94
N PRO A 9 16.60 18.90 14.04
CA PRO A 9 15.97 17.75 13.38
C PRO A 9 16.96 16.74 12.79
N TRP A 10 18.07 17.24 12.24
CA TRP A 10 19.14 16.43 11.67
C TRP A 10 19.84 15.49 12.68
N ARG A 11 19.95 15.89 13.95
CA ARG A 11 20.52 15.02 15.01
C ARG A 11 19.59 13.86 15.33
N LEU A 12 18.27 14.11 15.37
CA LEU A 12 17.27 13.07 15.61
C LEU A 12 17.20 12.06 14.47
N LEU A 13 17.22 12.52 13.21
CA LEU A 13 17.23 11.62 12.06
C LEU A 13 18.49 10.74 12.00
N ARG A 14 19.64 11.27 12.46
CA ARG A 14 20.87 10.46 12.59
C ARG A 14 20.77 9.40 13.69
N GLN A 15 20.07 9.70 14.79
CA GLN A 15 19.82 8.74 15.87
C GLN A 15 18.82 7.65 15.44
N TYR A 16 17.86 8.00 14.59
CA TYR A 16 16.80 7.12 14.10
C TYR A 16 16.83 7.01 12.57
N PRO A 17 17.82 6.31 11.99
CA PRO A 17 18.05 6.30 10.53
C PRO A 17 16.86 5.71 9.76
N ALA A 18 16.07 4.81 10.35
CA ALA A 18 14.87 4.27 9.72
C ALA A 18 13.79 5.33 9.41
N PHE A 19 13.79 6.46 10.14
CA PHE A 19 12.95 7.62 9.85
C PHE A 19 13.61 8.52 8.80
N GLY A 20 14.91 8.78 8.94
CA GLY A 20 15.67 9.62 8.01
C GLY A 20 15.68 9.12 6.58
N VAL A 21 15.80 7.81 6.39
CA VAL A 21 15.83 7.17 5.07
C VAL A 21 14.52 7.37 4.27
N LEU A 22 13.39 7.62 4.93
CA LEU A 22 12.11 7.90 4.24
C LEU A 22 12.14 9.21 3.45
N THR A 23 12.99 10.17 3.86
CA THR A 23 13.15 11.46 3.14
C THR A 23 13.71 11.26 1.73
N PHE A 24 14.35 10.13 1.44
CA PHE A 24 14.88 9.82 0.11
C PHE A 24 13.76 9.81 -0.94
N PHE A 25 12.54 9.38 -0.61
CA PHE A 25 11.42 9.42 -1.55
C PHE A 25 11.12 10.84 -2.05
N PHE A 26 11.35 11.88 -1.22
CA PHE A 26 11.20 13.27 -1.62
C PHE A 26 12.39 13.73 -2.49
N PHE A 27 13.62 13.46 -2.06
CA PHE A 27 14.81 13.89 -2.79
C PHE A 27 14.97 13.20 -4.14
N ILE A 28 14.55 11.94 -4.27
CA ILE A 28 14.52 11.23 -5.56
C ILE A 28 13.67 11.97 -6.58
N ALA A 29 12.55 12.58 -6.17
CA ALA A 29 11.70 13.31 -7.10
C ALA A 29 12.33 14.62 -7.61
N LEU A 30 13.33 15.15 -6.89
CA LEU A 30 14.12 16.31 -7.29
C LEU A 30 15.32 15.93 -8.18
N LEU A 31 15.68 14.65 -8.24
CA LEU A 31 16.74 14.19 -9.14
C LEU A 31 16.32 14.45 -10.58
N ARG A 32 17.25 15.06 -11.34
CA ARG A 32 17.04 15.45 -12.73
C ARG A 32 15.75 16.27 -12.94
N ALA A 33 15.43 17.17 -12.01
CA ALA A 33 14.30 18.08 -12.17
C ALA A 33 14.44 19.02 -13.38
N TYR A 34 15.67 19.24 -13.88
CA TYR A 34 15.97 20.04 -15.07
C TYR A 34 16.50 19.15 -16.22
N PRO A 35 16.13 19.40 -17.49
CA PRO A 35 15.16 20.40 -17.97
C PRO A 35 13.73 20.08 -17.53
N VAL A 36 12.90 21.10 -17.38
CA VAL A 36 11.50 20.98 -16.93
C VAL A 36 10.59 21.14 -18.14
N GLU A 37 9.96 20.05 -18.60
CA GLU A 37 8.90 20.13 -19.62
C GLU A 37 7.51 20.33 -18.99
N ASP A 38 7.25 19.70 -17.83
CA ASP A 38 5.97 19.80 -17.14
C ASP A 38 6.14 20.22 -15.66
N PHE A 39 6.25 21.54 -15.45
CA PHE A 39 6.43 22.11 -14.12
C PHE A 39 5.24 21.85 -13.19
N THR A 40 4.01 21.91 -13.72
CA THR A 40 2.80 21.64 -12.94
C THR A 40 2.79 20.19 -12.43
N TYR A 41 3.23 19.24 -13.25
CA TYR A 41 3.40 17.85 -12.80
C TYR A 41 4.41 17.75 -11.68
N LEU A 42 5.60 18.35 -11.85
CA LEU A 42 6.66 18.33 -10.85
C LEU A 42 6.15 18.84 -9.48
N VAL A 43 5.52 20.02 -9.47
CA VAL A 43 4.94 20.60 -8.23
C VAL A 43 3.91 19.66 -7.62
N SER A 44 3.06 19.02 -8.43
CA SER A 44 2.09 18.05 -7.95
C SER A 44 2.75 16.83 -7.29
N ARG A 45 3.85 16.31 -7.86
CA ARG A 45 4.61 15.16 -7.33
C ARG A 45 5.32 15.54 -6.04
N LEU A 46 5.97 16.71 -6.00
CA LEU A 46 6.63 17.21 -4.80
C LEU A 46 5.63 17.40 -3.67
N ARG A 47 4.46 18.01 -3.92
CA ARG A 47 3.39 18.15 -2.91
C ARG A 47 2.95 16.81 -2.31
N ILE A 48 2.83 15.78 -3.13
CA ILE A 48 2.48 14.42 -2.67
C ILE A 48 3.60 13.81 -1.82
N LYS A 49 4.85 14.20 -2.05
CA LYS A 49 6.04 13.68 -1.36
C LYS A 49 6.50 14.51 -0.15
N VAL A 50 6.01 15.74 0.03
CA VAL A 50 6.27 16.56 1.23
C VAL A 50 6.05 15.79 2.54
N PRO A 51 5.02 14.93 2.69
CA PRO A 51 4.87 14.10 3.88
C PRO A 51 6.10 13.24 4.21
N PHE A 52 6.84 12.72 3.21
CA PHE A 52 8.07 11.96 3.44
C PHE A 52 9.20 12.80 4.05
N LEU A 53 9.15 14.13 3.91
CA LEU A 53 10.09 15.04 4.55
C LEU A 53 9.64 15.38 5.98
N LEU A 54 8.36 15.73 6.14
CA LEU A 54 7.85 16.32 7.39
C LEU A 54 7.40 15.29 8.43
N LEU A 55 6.70 14.22 8.02
CA LEU A 55 6.10 13.28 8.97
C LEU A 55 7.14 12.44 9.73
N PRO A 56 8.25 11.97 9.13
CA PRO A 56 9.26 11.27 9.92
C PRO A 56 9.83 12.12 11.05
N ILE A 57 10.02 13.42 10.83
CA ILE A 57 10.45 14.37 11.86
C ILE A 57 9.36 14.55 12.91
N ALA A 58 8.11 14.80 12.49
CA ALA A 58 6.98 14.99 13.40
C ALA A 58 6.78 13.79 14.34
N PHE A 59 6.86 12.57 13.82
CA PHE A 59 6.71 11.35 14.62
C PHE A 59 7.84 11.12 15.62
N LEU A 60 9.03 11.68 15.41
CA LEU A 60 10.11 11.63 16.39
C LEU A 60 9.88 12.57 17.58
N TYR A 61 9.06 13.62 17.42
CA TYR A 61 8.65 14.49 18.52
C TYR A 61 7.40 13.96 19.26
N LEU A 62 6.63 13.06 18.65
CA LEU A 62 5.50 12.40 19.31
C LEU A 62 5.97 11.41 20.37
N PRO A 63 5.16 11.18 21.43
CA PRO A 63 5.42 10.09 22.36
C PRO A 63 5.40 8.75 21.62
N ARG A 64 6.17 7.79 22.14
CA ARG A 64 6.19 6.42 21.62
C ARG A 64 4.79 5.81 21.64
N PHE A 65 4.35 5.30 20.50
CA PHE A 65 3.10 4.53 20.43
C PHE A 65 3.24 3.19 21.16
N THR A 66 2.31 2.91 22.07
CA THR A 66 2.24 1.64 22.79
C THR A 66 1.58 0.55 21.93
N ALA A 67 1.71 -0.71 22.35
CA ALA A 67 1.00 -1.80 21.68
C ALA A 67 -0.52 -1.63 21.77
N GLU A 68 -0.99 -0.98 22.85
CA GLU A 68 -2.40 -0.67 23.06
C GLU A 68 -2.90 0.39 22.07
N ASP A 69 -2.12 1.43 21.81
CA ASP A 69 -2.47 2.46 20.81
C ASP A 69 -2.60 1.85 19.41
N ILE A 70 -1.70 0.93 19.03
CA ILE A 70 -1.80 0.20 17.76
C ILE A 70 -3.08 -0.64 17.71
N ARG A 71 -3.42 -1.34 18.79
CA ARG A 71 -4.66 -2.14 18.83
C ARG A 71 -5.91 -1.27 18.70
N ARG A 72 -5.96 -0.13 19.40
CA ARG A 72 -7.05 0.84 19.29
C ARG A 72 -7.16 1.43 17.90
N LEU A 73 -6.02 1.74 17.26
CA LEU A 73 -5.98 2.23 15.88
C LEU A 73 -6.53 1.19 14.89
N LEU A 74 -6.14 -0.07 15.02
CA LEU A 74 -6.66 -1.16 14.19
C LEU A 74 -8.17 -1.38 14.43
N TYR A 75 -8.63 -1.27 15.69
CA TYR A 75 -10.03 -1.41 16.02
C TYR A 75 -10.87 -0.28 15.40
N PHE A 76 -10.37 0.95 15.48
CA PHE A 76 -10.97 2.11 14.81
C PHE A 76 -11.04 1.91 13.29
N LEU A 77 -9.95 1.45 12.66
CA LEU A 77 -9.92 1.15 11.23
C LEU A 77 -10.96 0.07 10.86
N LEU A 78 -11.02 -1.01 11.64
CA LEU A 78 -11.98 -2.10 11.43
C LEU A 78 -13.43 -1.60 11.52
N ALA A 79 -13.74 -0.78 12.53
CA ALA A 79 -15.08 -0.22 12.74
C ALA A 79 -15.50 0.74 11.62
N ILE A 80 -14.63 1.69 11.23
CA ILE A 80 -14.98 2.68 10.19
C ILE A 80 -15.13 2.04 8.81
N LEU A 81 -14.30 1.04 8.49
CA LEU A 81 -14.44 0.31 7.23
C LEU A 81 -15.66 -0.59 7.23
N THR A 82 -16.00 -1.21 8.36
CA THR A 82 -17.26 -1.96 8.47
C THR A 82 -18.47 -1.06 8.24
N LEU A 83 -18.52 0.11 8.89
CA LEU A 83 -19.61 1.06 8.72
C LEU A 83 -19.75 1.55 7.27
N THR A 84 -18.64 1.92 6.64
CA THR A 84 -18.66 2.38 5.25
C THR A 84 -18.97 1.25 4.26
N SER A 85 -18.48 0.03 4.50
CA SER A 85 -18.78 -1.16 3.68
C SER A 85 -20.24 -1.57 3.79
N LEU A 86 -20.88 -1.39 4.96
CA LEU A 86 -22.34 -1.57 5.10
C LEU A 86 -23.11 -0.59 4.21
N GLY A 87 -22.71 0.69 4.18
CA GLY A 87 -23.33 1.67 3.29
C GLY A 87 -23.18 1.31 1.81
N ILE A 88 -21.99 0.86 1.39
CA ILE A 88 -21.74 0.40 0.02
C ILE A 88 -22.56 -0.84 -0.30
N LEU A 89 -22.65 -1.79 0.64
CA LEU A 89 -23.45 -3.00 0.45
C LEU A 89 -24.94 -2.68 0.30
N ILE A 90 -25.48 -1.76 1.10
CA ILE A 90 -26.87 -1.32 0.97
C ILE A 90 -27.09 -0.70 -0.41
N ASN A 91 -26.22 0.19 -0.88
CA ASN A 91 -26.33 0.75 -2.24
C ASN A 91 -26.21 -0.33 -3.33
N TYR A 92 -25.29 -1.29 -3.17
CA TYR A 92 -25.16 -2.42 -4.09
C TYR A 92 -26.43 -3.27 -4.19
N LEU A 93 -27.10 -3.50 -3.05
CA LEU A 93 -28.34 -4.29 -3.01
C LEU A 93 -29.55 -3.53 -3.59
N LEU A 94 -29.60 -2.21 -3.42
CA LEU A 94 -30.66 -1.37 -3.99
C LEU A 94 -30.57 -1.28 -5.52
N ASP A 95 -29.36 -1.19 -6.08
CA ASP A 95 -29.10 -1.03 -7.51
C ASP A 95 -28.41 -2.25 -8.14
N PHE A 96 -28.79 -3.47 -7.71
CA PHE A 96 -28.06 -4.70 -8.01
C PHE A 96 -27.87 -4.98 -9.52
N GLU A 97 -28.93 -4.84 -10.32
CA GLU A 97 -28.87 -5.12 -11.76
C GLU A 97 -27.97 -4.10 -12.48
N ALA A 98 -28.17 -2.82 -12.20
CA ALA A 98 -27.40 -1.73 -12.80
C ALA A 98 -25.90 -1.86 -12.48
N ILE A 99 -25.54 -2.17 -11.23
CA ILE A 99 -24.14 -2.30 -10.83
C ILE A 99 -23.50 -3.55 -11.44
N ASN A 100 -24.21 -4.67 -11.55
CA ASN A 100 -23.67 -5.86 -12.20
C ASN A 100 -23.47 -5.66 -13.70
N GLU A 101 -24.35 -4.91 -14.38
CA GLU A 101 -24.15 -4.55 -15.77
C GLU A 101 -22.89 -3.67 -15.96
N LEU A 102 -22.71 -2.67 -15.09
CA LEU A 102 -21.48 -1.88 -15.05
C LEU A 102 -20.23 -2.74 -14.82
N LEU A 103 -20.31 -3.73 -13.92
CA LEU A 103 -19.21 -4.66 -13.66
C LEU A 103 -18.84 -5.51 -14.89
N ARG A 104 -19.82 -5.95 -15.69
CA ARG A 104 -19.60 -6.67 -16.96
C ARG A 104 -18.87 -5.82 -17.99
N GLN A 105 -19.10 -4.51 -17.96
CA GLN A 105 -18.42 -3.52 -18.80
C GLN A 105 -17.04 -3.11 -18.27
N GLY A 106 -16.57 -3.72 -17.17
CA GLY A 106 -15.26 -3.44 -16.59
C GLY A 106 -15.25 -2.35 -15.52
N HIS A 107 -16.38 -1.66 -15.28
CA HIS A 107 -16.51 -0.70 -14.18
C HIS A 107 -16.47 -1.40 -12.81
N HIS A 108 -16.54 -0.63 -11.73
CA HIS A 108 -16.38 -1.10 -10.36
C HIS A 108 -17.56 -0.68 -9.50
N ILE A 109 -17.80 -1.42 -8.42
CA ILE A 109 -18.78 -1.02 -7.41
C ILE A 109 -18.36 0.36 -6.87
N PRO A 110 -19.28 1.34 -6.82
CA PRO A 110 -18.97 2.68 -6.34
C PRO A 110 -18.50 2.62 -4.89
N THR A 111 -17.34 3.22 -4.64
CA THR A 111 -16.73 3.28 -3.31
C THR A 111 -16.22 4.70 -3.06
N PRO A 112 -16.03 5.10 -1.79
CA PRO A 112 -15.47 6.41 -1.48
C PRO A 112 -14.11 6.61 -2.16
N ARG A 113 -14.02 7.66 -2.99
CA ARG A 113 -12.82 8.11 -3.73
C ARG A 113 -12.26 7.13 -4.77
N ASN A 114 -11.84 5.92 -4.36
CA ASN A 114 -11.13 4.99 -5.23
C ASN A 114 -11.25 3.53 -4.73
N HIS A 115 -11.81 2.66 -5.57
CA HIS A 115 -12.08 1.26 -5.25
C HIS A 115 -10.83 0.43 -4.97
N ILE A 116 -9.71 0.73 -5.64
CA ILE A 116 -8.44 0.05 -5.39
C ILE A 116 -7.95 0.39 -3.98
N ARG A 117 -7.81 1.67 -3.67
CA ARG A 117 -7.34 2.11 -2.35
C ARG A 117 -8.26 1.64 -1.23
N TYR A 118 -9.58 1.72 -1.44
CA TYR A 118 -10.55 1.22 -0.47
C TYR A 118 -10.34 -0.27 -0.20
N SER A 119 -10.21 -1.10 -1.25
CA SER A 119 -9.97 -2.54 -1.09
C SER A 119 -8.68 -2.86 -0.32
N LEU A 120 -7.63 -2.06 -0.48
CA LEU A 120 -6.35 -2.24 0.22
C LEU A 120 -6.46 -1.92 1.72
N PHE A 121 -7.15 -0.83 2.06
CA PHE A 121 -7.46 -0.53 3.46
C PHE A 121 -8.33 -1.62 4.09
N THR A 122 -9.31 -2.13 3.36
CA THR A 122 -10.18 -3.22 3.84
C THR A 122 -9.39 -4.51 4.05
N ALA A 123 -8.48 -4.87 3.14
CA ALA A 123 -7.60 -6.02 3.31
C ALA A 123 -6.72 -5.86 4.55
N TRP A 124 -6.13 -4.68 4.76
CA TRP A 124 -5.35 -4.39 5.96
C TRP A 124 -6.20 -4.44 7.24
N ALA A 125 -7.45 -3.98 7.20
CA ALA A 125 -8.37 -4.06 8.33
C ALA A 125 -8.79 -5.49 8.66
N VAL A 126 -8.92 -6.38 7.67
CA VAL A 126 -9.14 -7.83 7.92
C VAL A 126 -7.94 -8.43 8.65
N ILE A 127 -6.72 -8.16 8.21
CA ILE A 127 -5.50 -8.61 8.90
C ILE A 127 -5.42 -8.04 10.32
N GLY A 128 -5.75 -6.75 10.47
CA GLY A 128 -5.87 -6.08 11.77
C GLY A 128 -6.92 -6.74 12.68
N GLY A 129 -8.09 -7.05 12.16
CA GLY A 129 -9.18 -7.70 12.88
C GLY A 129 -8.81 -9.11 13.36
N ILE A 130 -8.14 -9.90 12.51
CA ILE A 130 -7.58 -11.21 12.89
C ILE A 130 -6.56 -11.03 14.02
N TYR A 131 -5.67 -10.04 13.91
CA TYR A 131 -4.68 -9.75 14.94
C TYR A 131 -5.33 -9.37 16.29
N LEU A 132 -6.35 -8.50 16.26
CA LEU A 132 -7.09 -8.10 17.47
C LEU A 132 -7.81 -9.28 18.11
N TRP A 133 -8.47 -10.11 17.30
CA TRP A 133 -9.18 -11.30 17.77
C TRP A 133 -8.22 -12.32 18.39
N TYR A 134 -7.09 -12.60 17.74
CA TYR A 134 -6.04 -13.51 18.25
C TYR A 134 -5.48 -13.04 19.61
N HIS A 135 -5.30 -11.73 19.78
CA HIS A 135 -4.82 -11.15 21.03
C HIS A 135 -5.91 -10.90 22.08
N ARG A 136 -7.16 -11.35 21.84
CA ARG A 136 -8.30 -11.18 22.75
C ARG A 136 -8.52 -9.71 23.17
N PHE A 137 -8.32 -8.79 22.24
CA PHE A 137 -8.48 -7.36 22.49
C PHE A 137 -9.95 -6.99 22.71
N TYR A 138 -10.19 -6.04 23.62
CA TYR A 138 -11.48 -5.38 23.84
C TYR A 138 -11.24 -3.98 24.43
N VAL A 139 -12.17 -3.05 24.20
CA VAL A 139 -12.07 -1.69 24.76
C VAL A 139 -12.88 -1.57 26.05
N TRP A 140 -14.14 -1.99 26.05
CA TRP A 140 -15.02 -1.86 27.22
C TRP A 140 -15.42 -3.22 27.80
N ARG A 141 -15.82 -4.17 26.96
CA ARG A 141 -16.35 -5.47 27.42
C ARG A 141 -15.68 -6.65 26.72
N PRO A 142 -15.38 -7.76 27.42
CA PRO A 142 -14.81 -8.97 26.80
C PRO A 142 -15.64 -9.56 25.65
N GLY A 143 -16.95 -9.28 25.62
CA GLY A 143 -17.86 -9.69 24.53
C GLY A 143 -17.53 -9.04 23.18
N GLU A 144 -16.86 -7.89 23.16
CA GLU A 144 -16.48 -7.18 21.93
C GLU A 144 -15.59 -8.02 21.01
N ARG A 145 -14.90 -9.04 21.54
CA ARG A 145 -14.12 -9.97 20.71
C ARG A 145 -14.98 -10.64 19.63
N TRP A 146 -16.24 -10.94 19.93
CA TRP A 146 -17.14 -11.57 18.98
C TRP A 146 -17.64 -10.57 17.94
N LEU A 147 -17.83 -9.31 18.34
CA LEU A 147 -18.08 -8.21 17.41
C LEU A 147 -16.88 -8.00 16.46
N ILE A 148 -15.65 -8.00 16.98
CA ILE A 148 -14.41 -7.93 16.17
C ILE A 148 -14.37 -9.09 15.17
N GLY A 149 -14.65 -10.31 15.62
CA GLY A 149 -14.74 -11.48 14.76
C GLY A 149 -15.79 -11.33 13.65
N GLY A 150 -17.00 -10.88 14.01
CA GLY A 150 -18.09 -10.62 13.07
C GLY A 150 -17.75 -9.54 12.03
N MET A 151 -17.19 -8.41 12.46
CA MET A 151 -16.72 -7.34 11.57
C MET A 151 -15.61 -7.84 10.62
N THR A 152 -14.69 -8.66 11.13
CA THR A 152 -13.60 -9.24 10.33
C THR A 152 -14.12 -10.18 9.26
N ILE A 153 -15.05 -11.08 9.60
CA ILE A 153 -15.69 -12.00 8.66
C ILE A 153 -16.51 -11.20 7.63
N PHE A 154 -17.27 -10.21 8.07
CA PHE A 154 -18.03 -9.33 7.19
C PHE A 154 -17.13 -8.65 6.16
N LEU A 155 -16.03 -8.00 6.59
CA LEU A 155 -15.10 -7.33 5.67
C LEU A 155 -14.37 -8.32 4.74
N PHE A 156 -14.07 -9.53 5.21
CA PHE A 156 -13.51 -10.59 4.39
C PHE A 156 -14.48 -10.97 3.26
N LEU A 157 -15.76 -11.21 3.57
CA LEU A 157 -16.79 -11.51 2.56
C LEU A 157 -17.04 -10.32 1.64
N PHE A 158 -17.07 -9.10 2.20
CA PHE A 158 -17.25 -7.87 1.44
C PHE A 158 -16.11 -7.64 0.43
N LEU A 159 -14.86 -8.00 0.74
CA LEU A 159 -13.76 -7.93 -0.23
C LEU A 159 -13.97 -8.84 -1.45
N HIS A 160 -14.58 -10.01 -1.26
CA HIS A 160 -14.92 -10.90 -2.36
C HIS A 160 -16.06 -10.33 -3.21
N LEU A 161 -17.02 -9.67 -2.57
CA LEU A 161 -18.08 -8.93 -3.26
C LEU A 161 -17.49 -7.80 -4.12
N LEU A 162 -16.59 -7.00 -3.55
CA LEU A 162 -15.95 -5.88 -4.24
C LEU A 162 -15.08 -6.35 -5.42
N SER A 163 -14.51 -7.57 -5.31
CA SER A 163 -13.75 -8.26 -6.35
C SER A 163 -12.65 -7.39 -7.01
N VAL A 164 -11.94 -6.63 -6.19
CA VAL A 164 -10.79 -5.84 -6.64
C VAL A 164 -9.53 -6.68 -6.52
N LYS A 165 -8.88 -6.97 -7.66
CA LYS A 165 -7.76 -7.91 -7.78
C LYS A 165 -6.60 -7.62 -6.84
N SER A 166 -6.16 -6.36 -6.76
CA SER A 166 -5.04 -5.97 -5.90
C SER A 166 -5.37 -6.11 -4.40
N GLY A 167 -6.59 -5.75 -3.99
CA GLY A 167 -7.10 -5.96 -2.63
C GLY A 167 -7.14 -7.43 -2.23
N LEU A 168 -7.69 -8.27 -3.11
CA LEU A 168 -7.74 -9.72 -2.88
C LEU A 168 -6.35 -10.34 -2.83
N LEU A 169 -5.47 -10.00 -3.77
CA LEU A 169 -4.10 -10.51 -3.77
C LEU A 169 -3.37 -10.17 -2.46
N VAL A 170 -3.47 -8.91 -2.00
CA VAL A 170 -2.89 -8.47 -0.73
C VAL A 170 -3.48 -9.27 0.45
N LEU A 171 -4.80 -9.43 0.49
CA LEU A 171 -5.48 -10.22 1.52
C LEU A 171 -4.94 -11.66 1.55
N TYR A 172 -4.95 -12.37 0.43
CA TYR A 172 -4.53 -13.76 0.35
C TYR A 172 -3.06 -13.96 0.69
N LEU A 173 -2.17 -13.09 0.21
CA LEU A 173 -0.74 -13.17 0.53
C LEU A 173 -0.47 -12.89 2.02
N CYS A 174 -1.17 -11.93 2.63
CA CYS A 174 -1.03 -11.65 4.06
C CYS A 174 -1.62 -12.78 4.93
N LEU A 175 -2.77 -13.36 4.55
CA LEU A 175 -3.31 -14.54 5.24
C LEU A 175 -2.34 -15.72 5.14
N GLY A 176 -1.80 -15.99 3.96
CA GLY A 176 -0.80 -17.04 3.74
C GLY A 176 0.46 -16.83 4.59
N LEU A 177 1.02 -15.62 4.59
CA LEU A 177 2.16 -15.27 5.45
C LEU A 177 1.81 -15.43 6.93
N GLY A 178 0.63 -15.00 7.37
CA GLY A 178 0.15 -15.16 8.74
C GLY A 178 0.06 -16.63 9.16
N LEU A 179 -0.47 -17.51 8.30
CA LEU A 179 -0.52 -18.96 8.53
C LEU A 179 0.88 -19.57 8.62
N LEU A 180 1.80 -19.20 7.72
CA LEU A 180 3.19 -19.65 7.76
C LEU A 180 3.89 -19.21 9.05
N GLN A 181 3.70 -17.95 9.48
CA GLN A 181 4.22 -17.44 10.74
C GLN A 181 3.65 -18.21 11.94
N TYR A 182 2.36 -18.51 11.93
CA TYR A 182 1.70 -19.29 12.97
C TYR A 182 2.26 -20.72 13.04
N ALA A 183 2.35 -21.40 11.89
CA ALA A 183 2.86 -22.76 11.80
C ALA A 183 4.33 -22.85 12.21
N TRP A 184 5.17 -21.89 11.81
CA TRP A 184 6.57 -21.86 12.23
C TRP A 184 6.73 -21.73 13.74
N ARG A 185 5.95 -20.82 14.37
CA ARG A 185 6.03 -20.56 15.82
C ARG A 185 5.44 -21.69 16.66
N ARG A 186 4.38 -22.33 16.19
CA ARG A 186 3.66 -23.40 16.92
C ARG A 186 4.04 -24.81 16.48
N ARG A 187 4.97 -24.95 15.51
CA ARG A 187 5.27 -26.22 14.81
C ARG A 187 4.02 -26.89 14.20
N ALA A 188 2.99 -26.09 13.89
CA ALA A 188 1.68 -26.55 13.43
C ALA A 188 1.60 -26.61 11.89
N TYR A 189 2.52 -27.34 11.26
CA TYR A 189 2.66 -27.37 9.80
C TYR A 189 1.41 -27.91 9.07
N MET A 190 0.68 -28.85 9.69
CA MET A 190 -0.57 -29.37 9.14
C MET A 190 -1.66 -28.30 9.07
N VAL A 191 -1.73 -27.39 10.05
CA VAL A 191 -2.67 -26.26 10.03
C VAL A 191 -2.33 -25.30 8.90
N ALA A 192 -1.04 -25.03 8.66
CA ALA A 192 -0.64 -24.23 7.50
C ALA A 192 -0.96 -24.93 6.18
N LEU A 193 -0.72 -26.24 6.06
CA LEU A 193 -1.04 -26.97 4.83
C LEU A 193 -2.53 -26.92 4.51
N ILE A 194 -3.39 -27.23 5.48
CA ILE A 194 -4.85 -27.17 5.33
C ILE A 194 -5.29 -25.72 5.06
N GLY A 195 -4.74 -24.76 5.79
CA GLY A 195 -5.06 -23.34 5.62
C GLY A 195 -4.67 -22.81 4.24
N ILE A 196 -3.48 -23.15 3.73
CA ILE A 196 -3.03 -22.79 2.39
C ILE A 196 -3.89 -23.46 1.33
N GLY A 197 -4.22 -24.76 1.50
CA GLY A 197 -5.17 -25.45 0.63
C GLY A 197 -6.53 -24.75 0.59
N GLY A 198 -7.03 -24.31 1.74
CA GLY A 198 -8.24 -23.48 1.85
C GLY A 198 -8.12 -22.13 1.14
N LEU A 199 -6.99 -21.42 1.28
CA LEU A 199 -6.75 -20.15 0.58
C LEU A 199 -6.71 -20.31 -0.95
N VAL A 200 -6.28 -21.46 -1.47
CA VAL A 200 -6.34 -21.77 -2.91
C VAL A 200 -7.76 -22.13 -3.35
N LEU A 201 -8.51 -22.85 -2.51
CA LEU A 201 -9.88 -23.27 -2.83
C LEU A 201 -10.88 -22.12 -2.77
N LEU A 202 -10.67 -21.14 -1.88
CA LEU A 202 -11.61 -20.03 -1.64
C LEU A 202 -11.89 -19.19 -2.90
N PRO A 203 -10.91 -18.75 -3.70
CA PRO A 203 -11.16 -18.08 -4.98
C PRO A 203 -11.95 -18.93 -5.97
N MET A 204 -11.73 -20.25 -5.99
CA MET A 204 -12.48 -21.17 -6.87
C MET A 204 -13.95 -21.26 -6.47
N LEU A 205 -14.23 -21.30 -5.16
CA LEU A 205 -15.59 -21.26 -4.64
C LEU A 205 -16.24 -19.89 -4.90
N ALA A 206 -15.50 -18.80 -4.69
CA ALA A 206 -15.98 -17.44 -4.96
C ALA A 206 -16.37 -17.26 -6.43
N TYR A 207 -15.60 -17.80 -7.38
CA TYR A 207 -15.94 -17.77 -8.81
C TYR A 207 -17.29 -18.43 -9.13
N ARG A 208 -17.66 -19.50 -8.40
CA ARG A 208 -18.94 -20.20 -8.62
C ARG A 208 -20.12 -19.58 -7.88
N MET A 209 -19.87 -18.95 -6.72
CA MET A 209 -20.92 -18.52 -5.80
C MET A 209 -21.17 -17.01 -5.79
N VAL A 210 -20.23 -16.20 -6.29
CA VAL A 210 -20.30 -14.73 -6.22
C VAL A 210 -20.33 -14.13 -7.64
N PRO A 211 -21.50 -13.67 -8.13
CA PRO A 211 -21.65 -13.17 -9.50
C PRO A 211 -20.72 -12.00 -9.87
N SER A 212 -20.46 -11.09 -8.93
CA SER A 212 -19.52 -9.98 -9.13
C SER A 212 -18.07 -10.47 -9.29
N PHE A 213 -17.69 -11.53 -8.58
CA PHE A 213 -16.38 -12.15 -8.69
C PHE A 213 -16.21 -12.85 -10.04
N GLN A 214 -17.22 -13.63 -10.43
CA GLN A 214 -17.26 -14.29 -11.74
C GLN A 214 -17.09 -13.29 -12.88
N SER A 215 -17.93 -12.24 -12.91
CA SER A 215 -17.91 -11.21 -13.95
C SER A 215 -16.54 -10.51 -14.06
N LYS A 216 -15.86 -10.27 -12.93
CA LYS A 216 -14.53 -9.65 -12.89
C LYS A 216 -13.42 -10.56 -13.42
N ILE A 217 -13.51 -11.87 -13.17
CA ILE A 217 -12.55 -12.83 -13.71
C ILE A 217 -12.78 -13.02 -15.22
N ASP A 218 -14.04 -13.14 -15.65
CA ASP A 218 -14.37 -13.29 -17.07
C ASP A 218 -13.94 -12.05 -17.88
N TYR A 219 -14.20 -10.85 -17.36
CA TYR A 219 -13.72 -9.60 -17.95
C TYR A 219 -12.18 -9.57 -18.04
N PHE A 220 -11.47 -10.02 -17.01
CA PHE A 220 -10.00 -10.04 -17.04
C PHE A 220 -9.44 -10.99 -18.10
N ILE A 221 -10.02 -12.18 -18.24
CA ILE A 221 -9.61 -13.14 -19.27
C ILE A 221 -9.88 -12.55 -20.66
N HIS A 222 -11.03 -11.89 -20.83
CA HIS A 222 -11.37 -11.21 -22.07
C HIS A 222 -10.39 -10.08 -22.40
N ASP A 223 -10.12 -9.19 -21.45
CA ASP A 223 -9.13 -8.09 -21.54
C ASP A 223 -7.76 -8.63 -22.01
N LEU A 224 -7.23 -9.67 -21.35
CA LEU A 224 -5.96 -10.29 -21.73
C LEU A 224 -5.99 -10.89 -23.14
N THR A 225 -7.13 -11.43 -23.57
CA THR A 225 -7.31 -11.95 -24.93
C THR A 225 -7.28 -10.83 -25.96
N GLN A 226 -7.87 -9.68 -25.66
CA GLN A 226 -7.84 -8.51 -26.55
C GLN A 226 -6.46 -7.87 -26.62
N TRP A 227 -5.73 -7.82 -25.50
CA TRP A 227 -4.32 -7.44 -25.49
C TRP A 227 -3.49 -8.26 -26.48
N GLN A 228 -3.64 -9.59 -26.46
CA GLN A 228 -2.89 -10.49 -27.36
C GLN A 228 -3.22 -10.28 -28.84
N LYS A 229 -4.41 -9.74 -29.15
CA LYS A 229 -4.84 -9.39 -30.51
C LYS A 229 -4.43 -7.99 -30.94
N GLY A 230 -3.85 -7.18 -30.03
CA GLY A 230 -3.55 -5.77 -30.27
C GLY A 230 -4.76 -4.83 -30.09
N GLU A 231 -5.89 -5.33 -29.60
CA GLU A 231 -7.15 -4.59 -29.44
C GLU A 231 -7.42 -4.18 -27.97
N GLY A 232 -6.37 -4.06 -27.16
CA GLY A 232 -6.47 -3.80 -25.72
C GLY A 232 -6.79 -2.35 -25.32
N ALA A 233 -6.95 -1.43 -26.28
CA ALA A 233 -7.02 0.02 -26.06
C ALA A 233 -8.10 0.48 -25.07
N HIS A 234 -9.24 -0.22 -25.04
CA HIS A 234 -10.38 0.13 -24.21
C HIS A 234 -10.46 -0.66 -22.89
N TYR A 235 -9.39 -1.38 -22.54
CA TYR A 235 -9.39 -2.28 -21.40
C TYR A 235 -8.39 -1.88 -20.32
N SER A 236 -8.81 -2.03 -19.06
CA SER A 236 -8.06 -1.51 -17.93
C SER A 236 -6.74 -2.24 -17.71
N ASP A 237 -6.71 -3.58 -17.77
CA ASP A 237 -5.51 -4.37 -17.51
C ASP A 237 -4.53 -4.28 -18.68
N SER A 238 -5.03 -4.30 -19.92
CA SER A 238 -4.28 -3.95 -21.13
C SER A 238 -3.58 -2.59 -21.00
N GLY A 239 -4.27 -1.56 -20.49
CA GLY A 239 -3.68 -0.26 -20.21
C GLY A 239 -2.54 -0.32 -19.18
N ARG A 240 -2.62 -1.21 -18.18
CA ARG A 240 -1.53 -1.41 -17.21
C ARG A 240 -0.32 -2.06 -17.87
N LEU A 241 -0.53 -3.05 -18.72
CA LEU A 241 0.55 -3.72 -19.47
C LEU A 241 1.28 -2.73 -20.38
N ALA A 242 0.54 -1.94 -21.17
CA ALA A 242 1.11 -0.85 -21.98
C ALA A 242 1.90 0.16 -21.13
N SER A 243 1.44 0.48 -19.92
CA SER A 243 2.14 1.41 -19.02
C SER A 243 3.47 0.84 -18.49
N LEU A 244 3.53 -0.47 -18.27
CA LEU A 244 4.74 -1.15 -17.84
C LEU A 244 5.74 -1.22 -18.98
N ASP A 245 5.27 -1.44 -20.21
CA ASP A 245 6.08 -1.37 -21.42
C ASP A 245 6.69 0.02 -21.62
N ALA A 246 5.85 1.07 -21.53
CA ALA A 246 6.30 2.46 -21.57
C ALA A 246 7.36 2.74 -20.50
N GLY A 247 7.10 2.34 -19.26
CA GLY A 247 8.03 2.53 -18.15
C GLY A 247 9.35 1.79 -18.35
N TRP A 248 9.32 0.57 -18.88
CA TRP A 248 10.49 -0.25 -19.15
C TRP A 248 11.35 0.35 -20.27
N THR A 249 10.72 0.76 -21.37
CA THR A 249 11.41 1.37 -22.50
C THR A 249 12.09 2.67 -22.10
N ILE A 250 11.35 3.59 -21.47
CA ILE A 250 11.91 4.86 -20.97
C ILE A 250 13.04 4.61 -19.97
N ALA A 251 12.86 3.67 -19.04
CA ALA A 251 13.89 3.34 -18.06
C ALA A 251 15.14 2.73 -18.70
N ARG A 252 15.01 1.92 -19.76
CA ARG A 252 16.14 1.34 -20.47
C ARG A 252 16.92 2.39 -21.27
N GLU A 253 16.22 3.28 -21.98
CA GLU A 253 16.82 4.35 -22.77
C GLU A 253 17.54 5.38 -21.88
N HIS A 254 16.99 5.65 -20.70
CA HIS A 254 17.53 6.62 -19.74
C HIS A 254 18.05 5.96 -18.44
N TRP A 255 18.61 4.75 -18.55
CA TRP A 255 18.91 3.88 -17.40
C TRP A 255 19.72 4.50 -16.27
N LEU A 256 20.69 5.35 -16.57
CA LEU A 256 21.60 5.90 -15.55
C LEU A 256 20.97 7.05 -14.77
N TRP A 257 20.34 7.98 -15.48
CA TRP A 257 19.94 9.29 -14.95
C TRP A 257 18.42 9.52 -14.92
N GLY A 258 17.64 8.65 -15.56
CA GLY A 258 16.20 8.81 -15.77
C GLY A 258 15.87 9.99 -16.68
N VAL A 259 14.59 10.25 -16.92
CA VAL A 259 14.13 11.41 -17.70
C VAL A 259 13.87 12.66 -16.85
N GLY A 260 13.83 12.52 -15.53
CA GLY A 260 13.37 13.54 -14.59
C GLY A 260 11.88 13.43 -14.32
N THR A 261 11.48 13.66 -13.06
CA THR A 261 10.06 13.60 -12.64
C THR A 261 9.16 14.51 -13.49
N ALA A 262 9.66 15.71 -13.84
CA ALA A 262 8.92 16.68 -14.67
C ALA A 262 8.67 16.19 -16.10
N ASN A 263 9.48 15.27 -16.63
CA ASN A 263 9.42 14.86 -18.03
C ASN A 263 8.72 13.50 -18.22
N MET A 264 8.35 12.83 -17.13
CA MET A 264 7.66 11.54 -17.18
C MET A 264 6.36 11.58 -17.99
N ARG A 265 5.52 12.62 -17.81
CA ARG A 265 4.23 12.71 -18.55
C ARG A 265 4.44 12.90 -20.05
N PRO A 266 5.26 13.87 -20.52
CA PRO A 266 5.59 14.00 -21.93
C PRO A 266 6.17 12.73 -22.55
N GLN A 267 7.14 12.09 -21.88
CA GLN A 267 7.81 10.88 -22.36
C GLN A 267 6.86 9.70 -22.51
N VAL A 268 6.02 9.46 -21.50
CA VAL A 268 4.98 8.41 -21.58
C VAL A 268 3.97 8.73 -22.68
N ARG A 269 3.56 10.00 -22.84
CA ARG A 269 2.63 10.38 -23.91
C ARG A 269 3.23 10.14 -25.29
N ALA A 270 4.48 10.54 -25.51
CA ALA A 270 5.19 10.31 -26.77
C ALA A 270 5.26 8.82 -27.10
N PHE A 271 5.63 7.99 -26.12
CA PHE A 271 5.66 6.54 -26.28
C PHE A 271 4.29 5.96 -26.64
N TYR A 272 3.21 6.38 -25.94
CA TYR A 272 1.86 5.93 -26.26
C TYR A 272 1.40 6.37 -27.65
N THR A 273 1.72 7.60 -28.08
CA THR A 273 1.38 8.07 -29.43
C THR A 273 2.04 7.24 -30.53
N GLU A 274 3.25 6.74 -30.28
CA GLU A 274 4.00 5.93 -31.25
C GLU A 274 3.60 4.44 -31.23
N HIS A 275 3.44 3.85 -30.04
CA HIS A 275 3.31 2.40 -29.87
C HIS A 275 1.88 1.93 -29.56
N TYR A 276 1.05 2.82 -29.00
CA TYR A 276 -0.30 2.52 -28.52
C TYR A 276 -1.29 3.65 -28.88
N PRO A 277 -1.38 4.07 -30.16
CA PRO A 277 -2.11 5.28 -30.57
C PRO A 277 -3.60 5.24 -30.26
N ASP A 278 -4.21 4.05 -30.22
CA ASP A 278 -5.63 3.86 -29.97
C ASP A 278 -6.01 3.98 -28.47
N TYR A 279 -5.03 3.98 -27.56
CA TYR A 279 -5.27 4.07 -26.13
C TYR A 279 -5.66 5.52 -25.75
N PRO A 280 -6.88 5.74 -25.24
CA PRO A 280 -7.41 7.10 -25.05
C PRO A 280 -6.67 7.88 -23.96
N ASP A 281 -6.20 7.19 -22.90
CA ASP A 281 -5.54 7.81 -21.74
C ASP A 281 -4.25 7.06 -21.36
N PRO A 282 -3.07 7.69 -21.54
CA PRO A 282 -1.80 7.09 -21.12
C PRO A 282 -1.70 6.92 -19.60
N PHE A 283 -1.53 5.68 -19.14
CA PHE A 283 -1.24 5.40 -17.74
C PHE A 283 0.24 5.65 -17.44
N MET A 284 0.51 6.25 -16.28
CA MET A 284 1.87 6.26 -15.75
C MET A 284 2.29 4.83 -15.38
N PRO A 285 3.59 4.47 -15.51
CA PRO A 285 4.08 3.13 -15.23
C PRO A 285 3.56 2.56 -13.90
N GLN A 286 2.78 1.48 -13.96
CA GLN A 286 2.12 0.90 -12.80
C GLN A 286 3.05 -0.03 -11.99
N ASN A 287 4.22 0.47 -11.62
CA ASN A 287 5.13 -0.15 -10.67
C ASN A 287 6.01 0.95 -10.07
N GLN A 288 6.07 1.03 -8.74
CA GLN A 288 6.74 2.14 -8.06
C GLN A 288 8.25 2.18 -8.32
N PHE A 289 8.92 1.03 -8.40
CA PHE A 289 10.36 0.97 -8.65
C PHE A 289 10.68 1.20 -10.12
N LEU A 290 9.84 0.71 -11.03
CA LEU A 290 9.96 1.03 -12.46
C LEU A 290 9.77 2.52 -12.70
N PHE A 291 8.76 3.13 -12.08
CA PHE A 291 8.55 4.59 -12.14
C PHE A 291 9.77 5.35 -11.58
N ALA A 292 10.34 4.91 -10.46
CA ALA A 292 11.53 5.52 -9.87
C ALA A 292 12.75 5.38 -10.79
N TRP A 293 12.89 4.25 -11.48
CA TRP A 293 13.97 4.02 -12.44
C TRP A 293 13.82 4.89 -13.69
N ALA A 294 12.64 4.91 -14.30
CA ALA A 294 12.34 5.76 -15.45
C ALA A 294 12.54 7.26 -15.13
N SER A 295 12.10 7.72 -13.95
CA SER A 295 12.17 9.13 -13.58
C SER A 295 13.56 9.58 -13.12
N ALA A 296 14.30 8.78 -12.36
CA ALA A 296 15.54 9.21 -11.71
C ALA A 296 16.72 8.22 -11.89
N GLY A 297 16.62 7.28 -12.81
CA GLY A 297 17.69 6.36 -13.17
C GLY A 297 18.04 5.39 -12.04
N LEU A 298 19.29 4.91 -12.04
CA LEU A 298 19.77 3.97 -11.01
C LEU A 298 19.70 4.56 -9.60
N LEU A 299 19.93 5.88 -9.46
CA LEU A 299 19.78 6.55 -8.16
C LEU A 299 18.34 6.53 -7.67
N GLY A 300 17.36 6.71 -8.57
CA GLY A 300 15.94 6.55 -8.25
C GLY A 300 15.58 5.12 -7.86
N LEU A 301 16.01 4.13 -8.65
CA LEU A 301 15.74 2.71 -8.39
C LEU A 301 16.34 2.25 -7.06
N PHE A 302 17.66 2.35 -6.90
CA PHE A 302 18.33 1.86 -5.70
C PHE A 302 18.03 2.73 -4.48
N GLY A 303 17.85 4.04 -4.66
CA GLY A 303 17.42 4.94 -3.60
C GLY A 303 16.04 4.59 -3.07
N SER A 304 15.07 4.28 -3.94
CA SER A 304 13.72 3.88 -3.54
C SER A 304 13.66 2.47 -2.95
N LEU A 305 14.44 1.52 -3.48
CA LEU A 305 14.61 0.19 -2.89
C LEU A 305 15.21 0.29 -1.48
N PHE A 306 16.28 1.06 -1.33
CA PHE A 306 16.90 1.30 -0.03
C PHE A 306 15.90 1.98 0.92
N ALA A 307 15.20 3.02 0.45
CA ALA A 307 14.21 3.73 1.25
C ALA A 307 13.06 2.85 1.74
N PHE A 308 12.65 1.89 0.91
CA PHE A 308 11.59 0.95 1.22
C PHE A 308 12.05 -0.17 2.16
N PHE A 309 13.17 -0.85 1.85
CA PHE A 309 13.60 -2.05 2.58
C PHE A 309 14.39 -1.74 3.86
N PHE A 310 15.02 -0.57 3.98
CA PHE A 310 15.81 -0.24 5.16
C PHE A 310 15.00 -0.28 6.48
N PRO A 311 13.80 0.32 6.60
CA PRO A 311 13.04 0.25 7.86
C PRO A 311 12.52 -1.15 8.19
N LEU A 312 12.41 -2.06 7.20
CA LEU A 312 12.08 -3.47 7.41
C LEU A 312 13.23 -4.24 8.06
N LEU A 313 14.45 -3.99 7.59
CA LEU A 313 15.67 -4.68 8.04
C LEU A 313 16.25 -4.05 9.31
N TYR A 314 16.05 -2.75 9.50
CA TYR A 314 16.55 -2.01 10.66
C TYR A 314 16.08 -2.66 11.96
N ARG A 315 17.04 -2.92 12.85
CA ARG A 315 16.83 -3.62 14.14
C ARG A 315 16.04 -4.93 14.04
N ARG A 316 16.09 -5.59 12.88
CA ARG A 316 15.37 -6.84 12.60
C ARG A 316 13.85 -6.70 12.78
N ASN A 317 13.29 -5.55 12.41
CA ASN A 317 11.86 -5.28 12.52
C ASN A 317 10.99 -6.36 11.82
N TYR A 318 11.49 -6.99 10.76
CA TYR A 318 10.87 -8.15 10.09
C TYR A 318 10.48 -9.32 11.04
N ARG A 319 11.06 -9.41 12.24
CA ARG A 319 10.68 -10.44 13.24
C ARG A 319 9.30 -10.21 13.85
N HIS A 320 8.77 -8.98 13.78
CA HIS A 320 7.45 -8.63 14.29
C HIS A 320 6.37 -9.00 13.25
N ALA A 321 5.50 -9.95 13.61
CA ALA A 321 4.53 -10.56 12.70
C ALA A 321 3.60 -9.55 12.01
N LEU A 322 2.98 -8.67 12.79
CA LEU A 322 2.05 -7.66 12.28
C LEU A 322 2.77 -6.65 11.36
N PHE A 323 3.98 -6.24 11.73
CA PHE A 323 4.79 -5.33 10.93
C PHE A 323 5.24 -5.96 9.61
N LEU A 324 5.64 -7.23 9.62
CA LEU A 324 6.00 -7.94 8.40
C LEU A 324 4.79 -8.12 7.47
N ASN A 325 3.60 -8.40 8.02
CA ASN A 325 2.35 -8.44 7.23
C ASN A 325 2.02 -7.08 6.62
N PHE A 326 2.13 -5.99 7.40
CA PHE A 326 1.98 -4.64 6.88
C PHE A 326 2.96 -4.39 5.72
N TYR A 327 4.24 -4.70 5.92
CA TYR A 327 5.26 -4.50 4.90
C TYR A 327 5.01 -5.32 3.64
N LEU A 328 4.55 -6.57 3.76
CA LEU A 328 4.16 -7.40 2.63
C LEU A 328 2.98 -6.77 1.88
N ALA A 329 1.96 -6.30 2.59
CA ALA A 329 0.81 -5.63 1.98
C ALA A 329 1.26 -4.42 1.15
N ILE A 330 2.10 -3.54 1.71
CA ILE A 330 2.62 -2.38 0.97
C ILE A 330 3.50 -2.81 -0.20
N PHE A 331 4.38 -3.79 0.00
CA PHE A 331 5.27 -4.27 -1.04
C PHE A 331 4.49 -4.74 -2.27
N VAL A 332 3.46 -5.56 -2.08
CA VAL A 332 2.59 -6.04 -3.16
C VAL A 332 1.90 -4.86 -3.87
N ILE A 333 1.42 -3.87 -3.12
CA ILE A 333 0.77 -2.68 -3.69
C ILE A 333 1.74 -1.90 -4.58
N ILE A 334 2.95 -1.63 -4.11
CA ILE A 334 3.94 -0.83 -4.87
C ILE A 334 4.51 -1.61 -6.07
N MET A 335 4.36 -2.94 -6.11
CA MET A 335 4.72 -3.77 -7.26
C MET A 335 3.70 -3.71 -8.38
N ILE A 336 2.43 -3.50 -8.05
CA ILE A 336 1.32 -3.46 -9.01
C ILE A 336 0.94 -2.03 -9.38
N GLU A 337 1.37 -1.04 -8.59
CA GLU A 337 1.03 0.37 -8.81
C GLU A 337 2.16 1.30 -8.35
N HIS A 338 2.23 2.51 -8.94
CA HIS A 338 3.05 3.62 -8.43
C HIS A 338 2.39 4.30 -7.22
N ALA A 339 2.05 3.53 -6.18
CA ALA A 339 1.21 4.00 -5.08
C ALA A 339 1.79 5.16 -4.27
N LEU A 340 3.13 5.34 -4.24
CA LEU A 340 3.80 6.43 -3.53
C LEU A 340 3.85 7.74 -4.35
N GLU A 341 3.25 7.74 -5.54
CA GLU A 341 2.96 8.93 -6.32
C GLU A 341 1.51 9.41 -6.13
N ASN A 342 0.74 8.78 -5.23
CA ASN A 342 -0.63 9.19 -4.90
C ASN A 342 -0.74 9.55 -3.41
N ALA A 343 -1.42 10.66 -3.09
CA ALA A 343 -1.57 11.14 -1.72
C ALA A 343 -2.17 10.09 -0.77
N VAL A 344 -3.15 9.30 -1.23
CA VAL A 344 -3.77 8.24 -0.41
C VAL A 344 -2.79 7.09 -0.16
N GLY A 345 -2.00 6.72 -1.17
CA GLY A 345 -0.98 5.67 -1.03
C GLY A 345 0.16 6.10 -0.11
N VAL A 346 0.61 7.35 -0.23
CA VAL A 346 1.59 7.96 0.69
C VAL A 346 1.05 8.00 2.10
N ALA A 347 -0.20 8.44 2.30
CA ALA A 347 -0.81 8.47 3.63
C ALA A 347 -0.90 7.06 4.24
N HIS A 348 -1.36 6.06 3.47
CA HIS A 348 -1.47 4.68 3.92
C HIS A 348 -0.09 4.11 4.32
N TYR A 349 0.90 4.20 3.45
CA TYR A 349 2.24 3.68 3.73
C TYR A 349 2.90 4.40 4.90
N LEU A 350 2.98 5.73 4.83
CA LEU A 350 3.79 6.51 5.74
C LEU A 350 3.20 6.57 7.15
N PHE A 351 1.88 6.69 7.28
CA PHE A 351 1.23 6.73 8.58
C PHE A 351 1.45 5.44 9.38
N PHE A 352 1.07 4.29 8.83
CA PHE A 352 1.23 3.01 9.52
C PHE A 352 2.71 2.65 9.73
N LEU A 353 3.57 2.93 8.74
CA LEU A 353 5.01 2.72 8.90
C LEU A 353 5.56 3.50 10.09
N LEU A 354 5.27 4.81 10.18
CA LEU A 354 5.79 5.65 11.25
C LEU A 354 5.23 5.27 12.62
N VAL A 355 3.96 4.86 12.70
CA VAL A 355 3.37 4.29 13.93
C VAL A 355 4.16 3.05 14.37
N PHE A 356 4.42 2.11 13.46
CA PHE A 356 5.20 0.92 13.77
C PHE A 356 6.65 1.22 14.12
N LEU A 357 7.33 2.10 13.37
CA LEU A 357 8.71 2.49 13.67
C LEU A 357 8.80 3.20 15.02
N SER A 358 7.82 4.05 15.36
CA SER A 358 7.74 4.66 16.69
C SER A 358 7.64 3.58 17.76
N HIS A 359 6.71 2.63 17.60
CA HIS A 359 6.53 1.53 18.55
C HIS A 359 7.76 0.62 18.70
N LEU A 360 8.42 0.26 17.60
CA LEU A 360 9.49 -0.74 17.57
C LEU A 360 10.88 -0.15 17.86
N ASN A 361 11.16 1.07 17.42
CA ASN A 361 12.52 1.61 17.37
C ASN A 361 12.82 2.74 18.36
N THR A 362 11.80 3.42 18.88
CA THR A 362 11.99 4.51 19.86
C THR A 362 12.05 3.97 21.28
N ARG A 363 12.84 4.61 22.15
CA ARG A 363 12.90 4.25 23.57
C ARG A 363 11.67 4.82 24.28
N GLY A 364 11.08 4.05 25.19
CA GLY A 364 9.91 4.49 25.96
C GLY A 364 10.28 5.65 26.90
N GLY A 365 9.49 6.72 26.84
CA GLY A 365 9.73 8.00 27.50
C GLY A 365 9.57 9.13 26.48
N ARG A 366 9.09 10.32 26.89
CA ARG A 366 9.45 11.54 26.14
C ARG A 366 10.96 11.48 25.92
N ILE A 367 11.50 12.01 24.82
CA ILE A 367 12.95 12.19 24.66
C ILE A 367 13.42 12.99 25.87
N ALA A 368 13.77 12.30 26.95
CA ALA A 368 14.14 12.89 28.21
C ALA A 368 15.57 13.31 27.98
N CYS A 369 15.80 14.63 28.07
CA CYS A 369 17.12 15.22 28.20
C CYS A 369 17.97 14.32 29.11
N GLN A 370 18.85 13.53 28.51
CA GLN A 370 19.97 12.99 29.26
C GLN A 370 20.93 14.18 29.42
N PRO A 371 21.18 14.65 30.66
CA PRO A 371 22.25 15.59 30.86
C PRO A 371 23.54 14.90 30.41
N THR A 372 24.22 15.52 29.46
CA THR A 372 25.62 15.23 29.17
C THR A 372 26.36 15.22 30.51
N LYS A 373 26.97 14.08 30.86
CA LYS A 373 27.89 14.03 32.00
C LYS A 373 28.92 15.16 31.82
N PRO A 374 29.15 16.00 32.84
CA PRO A 374 30.28 16.91 32.77
C PRO A 374 31.54 16.06 32.65
N THR A 375 32.30 16.30 31.59
CA THR A 375 33.69 15.88 31.50
C THR A 375 34.42 16.50 32.69
N ALA A 376 34.99 15.64 33.53
CA ALA A 376 35.87 16.02 34.62
C ALA A 376 37.20 16.58 34.08
#